data_AF-A0A523VEF7-F1
#
_entry.id   AF-A0A523VEF7-F1
#
_cell.length_a   1.000
_cell.length_b   1.000
_cell.length_c   1.000
_cell.angle_alpha   90.00
_cell.angle_beta   90.00
_cell.angle_gamma   90.00
#
_symmetry.space_group_name_H-M   'P 1'
#
loop_
_entity.id
_entity.type
_entity.pdbx_description
1 polymer ?
#
loop_
_entity_poly.entity_id
_entity_poly.type
_entity_poly.pdbx_seq_one_letter_code
_entity_poly.pdbx_strand_id
1 'polypeptide(L)'
;FFIATLAGMWFARGLCFFISDDAITIDNTIYKILGGTKLLIPGLSDPVAQTGSFISILVVVALAVLGVGTYIAHRTRFGRTVYAIGGNEQSARLMGLPVNRTKVLVYALSGFCSALAGIALSIYVSSGHGLYARGYELDVIAVVVMAGTSLAGGQGYVFGSLFGVLITDVIQTLIQFNGQLSSWWTRIVVGALTLIVIGIQSQLAARRGRGAAGNGAAESEREARQLARRRRALGMGGVIGGVAIVALAAVLMLSPGGDGSTDSTPTTGAPACDFETFRQDEAASLMQGGAVLAYERKGGEDCVHELYAIYADGRMVLDEGSGEVEVQVTSEEVDQMLATISTRGWFTDEMYDTWHTPCGQCYAYFITVSYEGQEKTVQAVDGGTDAPADYWQVVSAINGVISAFDSGE
;
A
#
# COMPACT_ATOMS: atom_id res chain seq x y z
N PHE A 1 30.76 -1.44 -12.21
CA PHE A 1 29.61 -2.25 -12.66
C PHE A 1 28.30 -1.75 -12.06
N PHE A 2 28.18 -1.67 -10.73
CA PHE A 2 26.99 -1.09 -10.06
C PHE A 2 26.61 0.31 -10.57
N ILE A 3 27.60 1.20 -10.75
CA ILE A 3 27.37 2.55 -11.29
C ILE A 3 26.79 2.52 -12.71
N ALA A 4 27.20 1.56 -13.54
CA ALA A 4 26.71 1.45 -14.92
C ALA A 4 25.26 0.95 -14.98
N THR A 5 24.88 -0.02 -14.13
CA THR A 5 23.50 -0.49 -14.03
C THR A 5 22.58 0.58 -13.43
N LEU A 6 23.10 1.35 -12.47
CA LEU A 6 22.38 2.50 -11.91
C LEU A 6 22.18 3.56 -13.00
N ALA A 7 23.23 3.98 -13.72
CA ALA A 7 23.10 4.92 -14.83
C ALA A 7 22.11 4.43 -15.90
N GLY A 8 22.13 3.13 -16.23
CA GLY A 8 21.19 2.53 -17.18
C GLY A 8 19.72 2.61 -16.73
N MET A 9 19.45 2.39 -15.44
CA MET A 9 18.11 2.54 -14.86
C MET A 9 17.62 4.00 -14.94
N TRP A 10 18.48 4.96 -14.63
CA TRP A 10 18.12 6.38 -14.68
C TRP A 10 17.87 6.83 -16.12
N PHE A 11 18.71 6.37 -17.06
CA PHE A 11 18.52 6.63 -18.48
C PHE A 11 17.21 6.03 -18.99
N ALA A 12 16.91 4.76 -18.67
CA ALA A 12 15.68 4.11 -19.07
C ALA A 12 14.44 4.83 -18.51
N ARG A 13 14.47 5.23 -17.24
CA ARG A 13 13.38 6.02 -16.64
C ARG A 13 13.23 7.39 -17.31
N GLY A 14 14.32 8.11 -17.53
CA GLY A 14 14.30 9.40 -18.22
C GLY A 14 13.73 9.30 -19.64
N LEU A 15 14.06 8.21 -20.34
CA LEU A 15 13.52 7.94 -21.67
C LEU A 15 12.00 7.69 -21.64
N CYS A 16 11.47 7.05 -20.58
CA CYS A 16 10.03 6.88 -20.42
C CYS A 16 9.31 8.24 -20.31
N PHE A 17 9.85 9.19 -19.52
CA PHE A 17 9.28 10.55 -19.41
C PHE A 17 9.37 11.35 -20.71
N PHE A 18 10.39 11.09 -21.54
CA PHE A 18 10.48 11.69 -22.86
C PHE A 18 9.38 11.20 -23.81
N ILE A 19 8.90 9.98 -23.62
CA ILE A 19 7.85 9.37 -24.46
C ILE A 19 6.46 9.81 -23.99
N SER A 20 6.19 9.81 -22.68
CA SER A 20 4.90 10.23 -22.11
C SER A 20 5.08 10.70 -20.67
N ASP A 21 4.52 11.87 -20.36
CA ASP A 21 4.51 12.42 -18.99
C ASP A 21 3.26 11.96 -18.22
N ASP A 22 2.14 11.78 -18.94
CA ASP A 22 0.85 11.37 -18.37
C ASP A 22 0.78 9.87 -18.09
N ALA A 23 -0.05 9.52 -17.11
CA ALA A 23 -0.39 8.12 -16.81
C ALA A 23 -1.32 7.57 -17.89
N ILE A 24 -0.82 6.63 -18.69
CA ILE A 24 -1.60 5.99 -19.76
C ILE A 24 -2.28 4.74 -19.19
N THR A 25 -3.61 4.64 -19.30
CA THR A 25 -4.37 3.44 -18.95
C THR A 25 -4.19 2.35 -20.02
N ILE A 26 -4.08 1.09 -19.58
CA ILE A 26 -3.90 -0.05 -20.48
C ILE A 26 -5.26 -0.71 -20.72
N ASP A 27 -5.98 -0.27 -21.76
CA ASP A 27 -7.32 -0.77 -22.10
C ASP A 27 -7.36 -2.02 -22.98
N ASN A 28 -6.34 -2.89 -22.89
CA ASN A 28 -6.29 -4.12 -23.67
C ASN A 28 -7.13 -5.23 -23.03
N THR A 29 -7.98 -5.90 -23.83
CA THR A 29 -8.79 -7.04 -23.39
C THR A 29 -7.95 -8.16 -22.77
N ILE A 30 -6.74 -8.41 -23.29
CA ILE A 30 -5.82 -9.42 -22.74
C ILE A 30 -5.35 -9.04 -21.33
N TYR A 31 -5.06 -7.76 -21.09
CA TYR A 31 -4.66 -7.26 -19.77
C TYR A 31 -5.80 -7.35 -18.77
N LYS A 32 -7.02 -6.99 -19.18
CA LYS A 32 -8.23 -7.12 -18.35
C LYS A 32 -8.54 -8.58 -18.01
N ILE A 33 -8.36 -9.52 -18.96
CA ILE A 33 -8.53 -10.95 -18.70
C ILE A 33 -7.44 -11.47 -17.77
N LEU A 34 -6.15 -11.17 -18.01
CA LEU A 34 -5.08 -11.62 -17.14
C LEU A 34 -5.20 -11.04 -15.73
N GLY A 35 -5.52 -9.75 -15.58
CA GLY A 35 -5.76 -9.13 -14.28
C GLY A 35 -7.02 -9.64 -13.58
N GLY A 36 -8.09 -9.90 -14.33
CA GLY A 36 -9.40 -10.31 -13.83
C GLY A 36 -9.56 -11.83 -13.60
N THR A 37 -8.64 -12.67 -14.08
CA THR A 37 -8.68 -14.12 -13.83
C THR A 37 -8.40 -14.43 -12.36
N LYS A 38 -9.50 -14.56 -11.60
CA LYS A 38 -9.52 -15.00 -10.21
C LYS A 38 -9.58 -16.53 -10.18
N LEU A 39 -8.48 -17.19 -9.82
CA LEU A 39 -8.46 -18.62 -9.54
C LEU A 39 -9.03 -18.85 -8.15
N LEU A 40 -10.24 -19.39 -8.09
CA LEU A 40 -10.89 -19.79 -6.85
C LEU A 40 -10.13 -20.98 -6.25
N ILE A 41 -9.79 -20.89 -4.95
CA ILE A 41 -9.16 -22.00 -4.24
C ILE A 41 -10.24 -23.07 -4.00
N PRO A 42 -10.08 -24.30 -4.55
CA PRO A 42 -11.03 -25.38 -4.28
C PRO A 42 -10.95 -25.75 -2.80
N GLY A 43 -12.00 -25.40 -2.03
CA GLY A 43 -12.14 -25.71 -0.60
C GLY A 43 -12.41 -24.53 0.35
N LEU A 44 -12.22 -23.27 -0.09
CA LEU A 44 -12.51 -22.06 0.71
C LEU A 44 -13.45 -21.07 0.01
N SER A 45 -14.01 -21.46 -1.13
CA SER A 45 -14.87 -20.59 -1.93
C SER A 45 -16.06 -21.38 -2.46
N ASP A 46 -17.26 -20.79 -2.37
CA ASP A 46 -18.47 -21.37 -2.93
C ASP A 46 -18.45 -21.17 -4.45
N PRO A 47 -18.34 -22.24 -5.26
CA PRO A 47 -18.33 -22.11 -6.72
C PRO A 47 -19.65 -21.57 -7.29
N VAL A 48 -20.70 -21.47 -6.46
CA VAL A 48 -22.04 -20.98 -6.83
C VAL A 48 -22.22 -19.48 -6.56
N ALA A 49 -21.53 -18.92 -5.54
CA ALA A 49 -21.68 -17.51 -5.17
C ALA A 49 -20.63 -16.57 -5.81
N GLN A 50 -19.54 -17.11 -6.38
CA GLN A 50 -18.34 -16.34 -6.79
C GLN A 50 -17.76 -15.45 -5.66
N THR A 51 -18.11 -15.73 -4.41
CA THR A 51 -17.64 -15.01 -3.23
C THR A 51 -16.74 -15.96 -2.43
N GLY A 52 -15.46 -15.61 -2.30
CA GLY A 52 -14.46 -16.40 -1.57
C GLY A 52 -13.04 -15.93 -1.86
N SER A 53 -12.07 -16.44 -1.11
CA SER A 53 -10.65 -16.10 -1.32
C SER A 53 -10.19 -16.53 -2.71
N PHE A 54 -9.84 -15.54 -3.53
CA PHE A 54 -9.32 -15.75 -4.88
C PHE A 54 -7.81 -15.55 -4.92
N ILE A 55 -7.13 -16.37 -5.72
CA ILE A 55 -5.72 -16.20 -6.06
C ILE A 55 -5.67 -15.61 -7.47
N SER A 56 -5.00 -14.47 -7.63
CA SER A 56 -4.74 -13.91 -8.96
C SER A 56 -3.76 -14.80 -9.73
N ILE A 57 -3.91 -14.89 -11.05
CA ILE A 57 -2.97 -15.59 -11.94
C ILE A 57 -1.51 -15.15 -11.72
N LEU A 58 -1.31 -13.89 -11.32
CA LEU A 58 0.00 -13.30 -11.02
C LEU A 58 0.72 -14.03 -9.88
N VAL A 59 -0.03 -14.48 -8.87
CA VAL A 59 0.51 -15.25 -7.74
C VAL A 59 0.94 -16.63 -8.20
N VAL A 60 0.18 -17.26 -9.10
CA VAL A 60 0.54 -18.56 -9.69
C VAL A 60 1.84 -18.45 -10.49
N VAL A 61 1.97 -17.39 -11.29
CA VAL A 61 3.22 -17.10 -12.03
C VAL A 61 4.38 -16.88 -11.05
N ALA A 62 4.18 -16.11 -9.98
CA ALA A 62 5.21 -15.89 -8.97
C ALA A 62 5.66 -17.19 -8.27
N LEU A 63 4.71 -18.05 -7.89
CA LEU A 63 5.00 -19.36 -7.29
C LEU A 63 5.70 -20.30 -8.28
N ALA A 64 5.32 -20.27 -9.55
CA ALA A 64 5.98 -21.03 -10.60
C ALA A 64 7.45 -20.58 -10.78
N VAL A 65 7.69 -19.27 -10.85
CA VAL A 65 9.05 -18.70 -10.92
C VAL A 65 9.86 -19.08 -9.68
N LEU A 66 9.27 -19.04 -8.49
CA LEU A 66 9.94 -19.43 -7.26
C LEU A 66 10.28 -20.92 -7.23
N GLY A 67 9.35 -21.78 -7.69
CA GLY A 67 9.56 -23.22 -7.82
C GLY A 67 10.70 -23.55 -8.78
N VAL A 68 10.69 -22.93 -9.97
CA VAL A 68 11.76 -23.06 -10.98
C VAL A 68 13.09 -22.54 -10.43
N GLY A 69 13.10 -21.38 -9.77
CA GLY A 69 14.29 -20.79 -9.16
C GLY A 69 14.89 -21.68 -8.07
N THR A 70 14.05 -22.25 -7.22
CA THR A 70 14.46 -23.19 -6.16
C THR A 70 15.02 -24.49 -6.75
N TYR A 71 14.38 -25.01 -7.80
CA TYR A 71 14.88 -26.18 -8.52
C TYR A 71 16.24 -25.91 -9.15
N ILE A 72 16.40 -24.77 -9.84
CA ILE A 72 17.67 -24.38 -10.45
C ILE A 72 18.75 -24.22 -9.38
N ALA A 73 18.45 -23.56 -8.26
CA ALA A 73 19.42 -23.32 -7.19
C ALA A 73 19.91 -24.60 -6.52
N HIS A 74 19.02 -25.55 -6.20
CA HIS A 74 19.37 -26.74 -5.40
C HIS A 74 19.70 -27.98 -6.23
N ARG A 75 19.01 -28.22 -7.35
CA ARG A 75 19.15 -29.47 -8.11
C ARG A 75 20.16 -29.36 -9.25
N THR A 76 20.40 -28.18 -9.82
CA THR A 76 21.24 -28.06 -11.03
C THR A 76 22.73 -27.81 -10.75
N ARG A 77 23.58 -28.12 -11.73
CA ARG A 77 25.02 -27.79 -11.68
C ARG A 77 25.26 -26.27 -11.66
N PHE A 78 24.38 -25.50 -12.29
CA PHE A 78 24.44 -24.05 -12.32
C PHE A 78 24.34 -23.47 -10.90
N GLY A 79 23.31 -23.85 -10.14
CA GLY A 79 23.13 -23.42 -8.76
C GLY A 79 24.34 -23.71 -7.86
N ARG A 80 24.87 -24.94 -7.89
CA ARG A 80 26.07 -25.31 -7.11
C ARG A 80 27.30 -24.46 -7.48
N THR A 81 27.45 -24.15 -8.76
CA THR A 81 28.53 -23.28 -9.26
C THR A 81 28.37 -21.85 -8.75
N VAL A 82 27.13 -21.34 -8.68
CA VAL A 82 26.84 -20.00 -8.12
C VAL A 82 27.21 -19.94 -6.64
N TYR A 83 26.82 -20.93 -5.83
CA TYR A 83 27.20 -20.98 -4.41
C TYR A 83 28.71 -21.10 -4.20
N ALA A 84 29.41 -21.90 -5.03
CA ALA A 84 30.86 -22.02 -4.98
C ALA A 84 31.57 -20.70 -5.30
N ILE A 85 31.11 -19.97 -6.33
CA ILE A 85 31.64 -18.64 -6.68
C ILE A 85 31.40 -17.65 -5.54
N GLY A 86 30.23 -17.71 -4.90
CA GLY A 86 29.89 -16.83 -3.78
C GLY A 86 30.73 -17.04 -2.52
N GLY A 87 31.29 -18.24 -2.30
CA GLY A 87 32.19 -18.50 -1.17
C GLY A 87 33.61 -17.99 -1.42
N ASN A 88 34.22 -18.42 -2.52
CA ASN A 88 35.51 -17.89 -2.95
C ASN A 88 35.69 -18.09 -4.47
N GLU A 89 35.68 -16.99 -5.21
CA GLU A 89 35.84 -17.00 -6.66
C GLU A 89 37.18 -17.60 -7.11
N GLN A 90 38.27 -17.31 -6.41
CA GLN A 90 39.61 -17.82 -6.76
C GLN A 90 39.65 -19.34 -6.62
N SER A 91 39.06 -19.88 -5.54
CA SER A 91 38.96 -21.32 -5.33
C SER A 91 38.08 -22.00 -6.38
N ALA A 92 36.94 -21.40 -6.74
CA ALA A 92 36.07 -21.92 -7.78
C ALA A 92 36.78 -22.00 -9.15
N ARG A 93 37.62 -21.00 -9.46
CA ARG A 93 38.42 -20.98 -10.69
C ARG A 93 39.50 -22.07 -10.70
N LEU A 94 40.17 -22.30 -9.58
CA LEU A 94 41.16 -23.37 -9.43
C LEU A 94 40.54 -24.78 -9.53
N MET A 95 39.28 -24.94 -9.14
CA MET A 95 38.50 -26.18 -9.31
C MET A 95 37.98 -26.39 -10.74
N GLY A 96 38.32 -25.52 -11.69
CA GLY A 96 37.91 -25.64 -13.09
C GLY A 96 36.45 -25.28 -13.38
N LEU A 97 35.76 -24.60 -12.44
CA LEU A 97 34.39 -24.15 -12.67
C LEU A 97 34.35 -22.98 -13.67
N PRO A 98 33.34 -22.92 -14.57
CA PRO A 98 33.25 -21.87 -15.59
C PRO A 98 32.73 -20.54 -15.01
N VAL A 99 33.56 -19.87 -14.19
CA VAL A 99 33.19 -18.64 -13.44
C VAL A 99 32.60 -17.56 -14.35
N ASN A 100 33.28 -17.22 -15.45
CA ASN A 100 32.86 -16.13 -16.34
C ASN A 100 31.49 -16.40 -16.99
N ARG A 101 31.25 -17.63 -17.46
CA ARG A 101 29.97 -18.01 -18.09
C ARG A 101 28.84 -18.01 -17.07
N THR A 102 29.09 -18.54 -15.87
CA THR A 102 28.10 -18.55 -14.79
C THR A 102 27.73 -17.14 -14.37
N LYS A 103 28.68 -16.21 -14.25
CA LYS A 103 28.40 -14.80 -13.93
C LYS A 103 27.47 -14.14 -14.95
N VAL A 104 27.75 -14.30 -16.25
CA VAL A 104 26.90 -13.75 -17.32
C VAL A 104 25.47 -14.31 -17.24
N LEU A 105 25.34 -15.63 -17.03
CA LEU A 105 24.04 -16.28 -16.87
C LEU A 105 23.27 -15.79 -15.64
N VAL A 106 23.94 -15.54 -14.50
CA VAL A 106 23.30 -15.00 -13.30
C VAL A 106 22.72 -13.60 -13.56
N TYR A 107 23.49 -12.72 -14.22
CA TYR A 107 23.00 -11.38 -14.57
C TYR A 107 21.88 -11.42 -15.60
N ALA A 108 21.96 -12.31 -16.59
CA ALA A 108 20.87 -12.51 -17.56
C ALA A 108 19.59 -13.02 -16.89
N LEU A 109 19.69 -13.97 -15.96
CA LEU A 109 18.56 -14.48 -15.19
C LEU A 109 17.92 -13.37 -14.33
N SER A 110 18.74 -12.54 -13.68
CA SER A 110 18.25 -11.38 -12.92
C SER A 110 17.46 -10.42 -13.81
N GLY A 111 17.97 -10.09 -15.00
CA GLY A 111 17.28 -9.23 -15.96
C GLY A 111 15.96 -9.83 -16.45
N PHE A 112 15.93 -11.14 -16.71
CA PHE A 112 14.72 -11.86 -17.09
C PHE A 112 13.65 -11.82 -15.99
N CYS A 113 14.04 -12.07 -14.74
CA CYS A 113 13.12 -11.97 -13.60
C CYS A 113 12.60 -10.54 -13.40
N SER A 114 13.46 -9.52 -13.56
CA SER A 114 13.05 -8.12 -13.49
C SER A 114 12.07 -7.74 -14.60
N ALA A 115 12.26 -8.24 -15.83
CA ALA A 115 11.32 -8.02 -16.94
C ALA A 115 9.96 -8.66 -16.66
N LEU A 116 9.94 -9.91 -16.17
CA LEU A 116 8.70 -10.58 -15.75
C LEU A 116 7.98 -9.83 -14.62
N ALA A 117 8.72 -9.34 -13.62
CA ALA A 117 8.16 -8.54 -12.54
C ALA A 117 7.54 -7.22 -13.05
N GLY A 118 8.17 -6.56 -14.02
CA GLY A 118 7.62 -5.36 -14.66
C GLY A 118 6.32 -5.64 -15.43
N ILE A 119 6.26 -6.74 -16.17
CA ILE A 119 5.03 -7.18 -16.85
C ILE A 119 3.93 -7.47 -15.83
N ALA A 120 4.25 -8.21 -14.76
CA ALA A 120 3.31 -8.49 -13.68
C ALA A 120 2.76 -7.22 -13.01
N LEU A 121 3.63 -6.25 -12.74
CA LEU A 121 3.24 -4.96 -12.19
C LEU A 121 2.32 -4.18 -13.16
N SER A 122 2.62 -4.18 -14.46
CA SER A 122 1.78 -3.50 -15.45
C SER A 122 0.37 -4.11 -15.54
N ILE A 123 0.23 -5.42 -15.35
CA ILE A 123 -1.07 -6.10 -15.30
C ILE A 123 -1.79 -5.77 -14.00
N TYR A 124 -1.08 -5.73 -12.87
CA TYR A 124 -1.66 -5.41 -11.56
C TYR A 124 -2.20 -3.98 -11.50
N VAL A 125 -1.42 -3.00 -11.98
CA VAL A 125 -1.79 -1.58 -11.93
C VAL A 125 -2.74 -1.20 -13.07
N SER A 126 -2.70 -1.91 -14.20
CA SER A 126 -3.48 -1.60 -15.42
C SER A 126 -3.32 -0.16 -15.96
N SER A 127 -2.30 0.55 -15.51
CA SER A 127 -1.85 1.84 -16.03
C SER A 127 -0.32 1.93 -15.98
N GLY A 128 0.24 2.82 -16.80
CA GLY A 128 1.67 3.00 -16.95
C GLY A 128 2.09 4.44 -16.72
N HIS A 129 3.03 4.65 -15.79
CA HIS A 129 3.65 5.93 -15.48
C HIS A 129 5.13 5.72 -15.09
N GLY A 130 6.02 6.62 -15.51
CA GLY A 130 7.46 6.56 -15.21
C GLY A 130 7.82 6.65 -13.71
N LEU A 131 6.88 7.10 -12.87
CA LEU A 131 7.02 7.13 -11.40
C LEU A 131 6.68 5.80 -10.71
N TYR A 132 6.17 4.77 -11.40
CA TYR A 132 5.90 3.51 -10.71
C TYR A 132 7.17 2.81 -10.24
N ALA A 133 7.07 2.06 -9.14
CA ALA A 133 8.16 1.28 -8.53
C ALA A 133 9.43 2.09 -8.17
N ARG A 134 9.29 3.34 -7.71
CA ARG A 134 10.47 4.11 -7.23
C ARG A 134 10.99 3.52 -5.92
N GLY A 135 12.28 3.18 -5.89
CA GLY A 135 12.94 2.66 -4.68
C GLY A 135 12.73 1.17 -4.45
N TYR A 136 11.94 0.50 -5.29
CA TYR A 136 11.71 -0.96 -5.20
C TYR A 136 13.02 -1.74 -5.35
N GLU A 137 14.01 -1.16 -6.03
CA GLU A 137 15.33 -1.77 -6.20
C GLU A 137 16.03 -1.99 -4.86
N LEU A 138 15.90 -1.02 -3.94
CA LEU A 138 16.48 -1.10 -2.60
C LEU A 138 15.60 -1.91 -1.65
N ASP A 139 14.28 -1.77 -1.75
CA ASP A 139 13.34 -2.52 -0.93
C ASP A 139 13.44 -4.03 -1.20
N VAL A 140 13.54 -4.45 -2.47
CA VAL A 140 13.73 -5.86 -2.83
C VAL A 140 15.02 -6.43 -2.24
N ILE A 141 16.12 -5.66 -2.29
CA ILE A 141 17.38 -6.08 -1.67
C ILE A 141 17.20 -6.21 -0.15
N ALA A 142 16.55 -5.23 0.50
CA ALA A 142 16.31 -5.27 1.94
C ALA A 142 15.47 -6.50 2.34
N VAL A 143 14.41 -6.79 1.60
CA VAL A 143 13.53 -7.95 1.83
C VAL A 143 14.25 -9.28 1.68
N VAL A 144 15.05 -9.43 0.63
CA VAL A 144 15.81 -10.67 0.36
C VAL A 144 16.91 -10.87 1.41
N VAL A 145 17.55 -9.78 1.87
CA VAL A 145 18.48 -9.83 3.00
C VAL A 145 17.76 -10.20 4.29
N MET A 146 16.59 -9.62 4.58
CA MET A 146 15.78 -9.99 5.76
C MET A 146 15.42 -11.48 5.77
N ALA A 147 15.16 -12.05 4.60
CA ALA A 147 14.92 -13.47 4.38
C ALA A 147 16.14 -14.39 4.63
N GLY A 148 17.34 -13.85 4.86
CA GLY A 148 18.52 -14.62 5.27
C GLY A 148 19.52 -14.90 4.17
N THR A 149 19.44 -14.24 3.01
CA THR A 149 20.52 -14.32 2.00
C THR A 149 21.67 -13.38 2.38
N SER A 150 22.91 -13.89 2.31
CA SER A 150 24.08 -13.10 2.70
C SER A 150 24.59 -12.22 1.55
N LEU A 151 24.82 -10.93 1.84
CA LEU A 151 25.48 -9.99 0.94
C LEU A 151 26.93 -10.38 0.62
N ALA A 152 27.60 -11.08 1.55
CA ALA A 152 28.98 -11.53 1.39
C ALA A 152 29.12 -12.75 0.46
N GLY A 153 27.99 -13.37 0.06
CA GLY A 153 27.97 -14.53 -0.83
C GLY A 153 28.13 -15.88 -0.14
N GLY A 154 27.92 -16.95 -0.91
CA GLY A 154 28.19 -18.34 -0.50
C GLY A 154 27.13 -19.03 0.36
N GLN A 155 26.16 -18.28 0.89
CA GLN A 155 25.09 -18.81 1.74
C GLN A 155 23.75 -18.07 1.51
N GLY A 156 22.67 -18.83 1.44
CA GLY A 156 21.31 -18.31 1.24
C GLY A 156 20.37 -19.38 0.67
N TYR A 157 19.07 -19.23 0.89
CA TYR A 157 18.06 -20.18 0.41
C TYR A 157 16.97 -19.43 -0.34
N VAL A 158 16.69 -19.82 -1.59
CA VAL A 158 15.72 -19.11 -2.46
C VAL A 158 14.31 -19.14 -1.86
N PHE A 159 13.93 -20.23 -1.21
CA PHE A 159 12.62 -20.29 -0.54
C PHE A 159 12.49 -19.31 0.64
N GLY A 160 13.61 -18.88 1.23
CA GLY A 160 13.60 -17.89 2.32
C GLY A 160 13.04 -16.54 1.86
N SER A 161 13.27 -16.13 0.62
CA SER A 161 12.79 -14.84 0.11
C SER A 161 11.28 -14.73 0.07
N LEU A 162 10.56 -15.85 -0.06
CA LEU A 162 9.09 -15.89 0.05
C LEU A 162 8.63 -15.37 1.41
N PHE A 163 9.25 -15.86 2.49
CA PHE A 163 8.92 -15.42 3.85
C PHE A 163 9.28 -13.95 4.08
N GLY A 164 10.41 -13.49 3.55
CA GLY A 164 10.77 -12.07 3.65
C GLY A 164 9.74 -11.16 3.01
N VAL A 165 9.28 -11.50 1.80
CA VAL A 165 8.25 -10.73 1.08
C VAL A 165 6.93 -10.79 1.86
N LEU A 166 6.46 -11.98 2.24
CA LEU A 166 5.20 -12.14 2.98
C LEU A 166 5.20 -11.37 4.30
N ILE A 167 6.29 -11.41 5.08
CA ILE A 167 6.38 -10.67 6.34
C ILE A 167 6.28 -9.16 6.08
N THR A 168 7.04 -8.66 5.10
CA THR A 168 7.06 -7.23 4.78
C THR A 168 5.70 -6.76 4.26
N ASP A 169 5.07 -7.54 3.40
CA ASP A 169 3.79 -7.22 2.77
C ASP A 169 2.61 -7.30 3.75
N VAL A 170 2.60 -8.30 4.64
CA VAL A 170 1.60 -8.39 5.73
C VAL A 170 1.74 -7.20 6.68
N ILE A 171 2.96 -6.79 7.04
CA ILE A 171 3.19 -5.60 7.88
C ILE A 171 2.69 -4.34 7.17
N GLN A 172 3.02 -4.16 5.89
CA GLN A 172 2.56 -3.02 5.11
C GLN A 172 1.04 -2.96 5.02
N THR A 173 0.39 -4.11 4.81
CA THR A 173 -1.06 -4.25 4.73
C THR A 173 -1.68 -3.90 6.08
N LEU A 174 -1.18 -4.48 7.18
CA LEU A 174 -1.71 -4.24 8.52
C LEU A 174 -1.63 -2.76 8.93
N ILE A 175 -0.53 -2.07 8.61
CA ILE A 175 -0.39 -0.63 8.92
C ILE A 175 -1.37 0.20 8.10
N GLN A 176 -1.54 -0.11 6.81
CA GLN A 176 -2.47 0.61 5.94
C GLN A 176 -3.93 0.44 6.37
N PHE A 177 -4.31 -0.76 6.82
CA PHE A 177 -5.66 -1.03 7.30
C PHE A 177 -6.01 -0.37 8.64
N ASN A 178 -5.01 0.03 9.45
CA ASN A 178 -5.27 0.64 10.75
C ASN A 178 -5.74 2.11 10.67
N GLY A 179 -5.86 2.73 9.49
CA GLY A 179 -6.58 3.97 9.21
C GLY A 179 -6.04 5.27 9.83
N GLN A 180 -5.55 5.22 11.07
CA GLN A 180 -5.10 6.35 11.89
C GLN A 180 -3.61 6.69 11.68
N LEU A 181 -2.87 5.84 10.96
CA LEU A 181 -1.44 6.02 10.71
C LEU A 181 -1.22 6.62 9.33
N SER A 182 -0.63 7.82 9.28
CA SER A 182 -0.22 8.43 8.01
C SER A 182 0.73 7.52 7.23
N SER A 183 0.65 7.53 5.89
CA SER A 183 1.46 6.70 4.96
C SER A 183 2.98 6.74 5.22
N TRP A 184 3.46 7.81 5.86
CA TRP A 184 4.86 7.98 6.27
C TRP A 184 5.31 6.98 7.34
N TRP A 185 4.42 6.59 8.26
CA TRP A 185 4.72 5.62 9.32
C TRP A 185 5.06 4.24 8.77
N THR A 186 4.40 3.82 7.69
CA THR A 186 4.70 2.56 7.01
C THR A 186 6.17 2.48 6.60
N ARG A 187 6.70 3.56 6.02
CA ARG A 187 8.11 3.63 5.58
C ARG A 187 9.09 3.61 6.75
N ILE A 188 8.76 4.32 7.84
CA ILE A 188 9.58 4.36 9.05
C ILE A 188 9.64 2.96 9.69
N VAL A 189 8.50 2.27 9.81
CA VAL A 189 8.42 0.93 10.42
C VAL A 189 9.16 -0.10 9.57
N VAL A 190 8.96 -0.12 8.25
CA VAL A 190 9.68 -1.02 7.34
C VAL A 190 11.20 -0.76 7.40
N GLY A 191 11.62 0.51 7.44
CA GLY A 191 13.02 0.89 7.62
C GLY A 191 13.62 0.48 8.96
N ALA A 192 12.88 0.63 10.06
CA ALA A 192 13.32 0.22 11.39
C ALA A 192 13.42 -1.32 11.50
N LEU A 193 12.42 -2.04 10.98
CA LEU A 193 12.39 -3.50 10.95
C LEU A 193 13.58 -4.07 10.17
N THR A 194 13.84 -3.55 8.97
CA THR A 194 14.98 -3.97 8.14
C THR A 194 16.31 -3.74 8.86
N LEU A 195 16.51 -2.58 9.51
CA LEU A 195 17.70 -2.30 10.31
C LEU A 195 17.89 -3.28 11.47
N ILE A 196 16.81 -3.59 12.20
CA ILE A 196 16.86 -4.55 13.31
C ILE A 196 17.27 -5.93 12.80
N VAL A 197 16.63 -6.42 11.74
CA VAL A 197 16.90 -7.74 11.16
C VAL A 197 18.34 -7.83 10.65
N ILE A 198 18.81 -6.82 9.91
CA ILE A 198 20.19 -6.76 9.42
C ILE A 198 21.18 -6.67 10.58
N GLY A 199 20.87 -5.88 11.61
CA GLY A 199 21.66 -5.77 12.83
C GLY A 199 21.82 -7.13 13.52
N ILE A 200 20.74 -7.88 13.67
CA ILE A 200 20.73 -9.23 14.24
C ILE A 200 21.57 -10.19 13.37
N GLN A 201 21.34 -10.19 12.05
CA GLN A 201 22.08 -11.05 11.12
C GLN A 201 23.58 -10.77 11.12
N SER A 202 23.99 -9.49 11.12
CA SER A 202 25.40 -9.10 11.16
C SER A 202 26.07 -9.54 12.48
N GLN A 203 25.35 -9.45 13.60
CA GLN A 203 25.85 -9.94 14.88
C GLN A 203 25.97 -11.46 14.93
N LEU A 204 24.99 -12.19 14.38
CA LEU A 204 25.04 -13.65 14.27
C LEU A 204 26.16 -14.12 13.35
N ALA A 205 26.36 -13.44 12.22
CA ALA A 205 27.46 -13.70 11.29
C ALA A 205 28.83 -13.42 11.95
N ALA A 206 28.97 -12.31 12.68
CA ALA A 206 30.17 -11.98 13.45
C ALA A 206 30.45 -12.98 14.59
N ARG A 207 29.40 -13.55 15.20
CA ARG A 207 29.53 -14.61 16.21
C ARG A 207 29.98 -15.94 15.59
N ARG A 208 29.49 -16.29 14.40
CA ARG A 208 29.91 -17.50 13.66
C ARG A 208 31.38 -17.40 13.18
N GLY A 209 31.82 -16.22 12.73
CA GLY A 209 33.22 -15.96 12.37
C GLY A 209 34.20 -16.09 13.55
N ARG A 210 33.77 -15.74 14.77
CA ARG A 210 34.56 -15.92 16.00
C ARG A 210 34.60 -17.37 16.51
N GLY A 211 33.66 -18.22 16.09
CA GLY A 211 33.65 -19.65 16.42
C GLY A 211 34.71 -20.46 15.68
N ALA A 212 35.02 -20.08 14.43
CA ALA A 212 36.00 -20.78 13.60
C ALA A 212 37.47 -20.39 13.90
N ALA A 213 37.71 -19.16 14.35
CA ALA A 213 39.04 -18.69 14.76
C ALA A 213 39.45 -19.12 16.19
N GLY A 214 38.58 -19.85 16.91
CA GLY A 214 38.68 -20.13 18.35
C GLY A 214 39.50 -21.35 18.76
N ASN A 215 40.01 -22.18 17.83
CA ASN A 215 40.80 -23.36 18.20
C ASN A 215 42.29 -23.08 18.46
N GLY A 216 42.81 -21.88 18.17
CA GLY A 216 44.21 -21.52 18.41
C GLY A 216 44.47 -20.62 19.62
N ALA A 217 43.45 -19.96 20.16
CA ALA A 217 43.55 -18.97 21.25
C ALA A 217 42.77 -19.41 22.50
N ALA A 218 42.74 -20.73 22.75
CA ALA A 218 41.86 -21.36 23.73
C ALA A 218 42.33 -21.27 25.19
N GLU A 219 43.51 -20.69 25.47
CA GLU A 219 44.17 -20.81 26.78
C GLU A 219 44.32 -19.47 27.53
N SER A 220 44.61 -18.35 26.86
CA SER A 220 44.88 -17.05 27.52
C SER A 220 43.64 -16.20 27.83
N GLU A 221 42.49 -16.46 27.20
CA GLU A 221 41.29 -15.61 27.33
C GLU A 221 40.26 -16.13 28.35
N ARG A 222 40.53 -17.28 29.00
CA ARG A 222 39.60 -17.93 29.94
C ARG A 222 39.38 -17.09 31.22
N GLU A 223 40.38 -16.32 31.65
CA GLU A 223 40.28 -15.45 32.82
C GLU A 223 39.52 -14.14 32.51
N ALA A 224 39.71 -13.54 31.33
CA ALA A 224 38.95 -12.36 30.90
C ALA A 224 37.46 -12.66 30.62
N ARG A 225 37.14 -13.91 30.26
CA ARG A 225 35.78 -14.37 29.95
C ARG A 225 34.87 -14.52 31.18
N GLN A 226 35.38 -14.63 32.40
CA GLN A 226 34.51 -14.75 33.59
C GLN A 226 33.82 -13.42 33.96
N LEU A 227 34.52 -12.30 33.87
CA LEU A 227 33.95 -10.97 34.14
C LEU A 227 33.05 -10.46 32.98
N ALA A 228 33.38 -10.78 31.72
CA ALA A 228 32.56 -10.41 30.57
C ALA A 228 31.25 -11.23 30.45
N ARG A 229 31.20 -12.46 31.00
CA ARG A 229 29.99 -13.31 31.00
C ARG A 229 28.87 -12.74 31.87
N ARG A 230 29.18 -12.07 33.00
CA ARG A 230 28.15 -11.43 33.85
C ARG A 230 27.45 -10.24 33.16
N ARG A 231 28.18 -9.45 32.35
CA ARG A 231 27.57 -8.36 31.53
C ARG A 231 26.83 -8.87 30.29
N ARG A 232 27.22 -10.03 29.73
CA ARG A 232 26.57 -10.62 28.55
C ARG A 232 25.30 -11.44 28.87
N ALA A 233 25.14 -11.92 30.10
CA ALA A 233 23.89 -12.57 30.53
C ALA A 233 22.71 -11.58 30.53
N LEU A 234 22.95 -10.33 30.95
CA LEU A 234 21.96 -9.25 30.86
C LEU A 234 21.66 -8.79 29.42
N GLY A 235 22.64 -8.85 28.52
CA GLY A 235 22.45 -8.48 27.10
C GLY A 235 21.80 -9.56 26.23
N MET A 236 21.71 -10.82 26.70
CA MET A 236 21.14 -11.92 25.93
C MET A 236 19.68 -12.23 26.31
N GLY A 237 19.28 -11.91 27.55
CA GLY A 237 17.87 -11.86 27.94
C GLY A 237 17.11 -10.70 27.29
N GLY A 238 17.80 -9.58 27.00
CA GLY A 238 17.21 -8.39 26.38
C GLY A 238 16.92 -8.50 24.88
N VAL A 239 17.40 -9.54 24.17
CA VAL A 239 17.26 -9.63 22.69
C VAL A 239 16.15 -10.59 22.28
N ILE A 240 15.99 -11.73 22.97
CA ILE A 240 14.76 -12.53 22.88
C ILE A 240 13.62 -11.76 23.58
N GLY A 241 13.95 -11.11 24.71
CA GLY A 241 13.09 -10.12 25.34
C GLY A 241 12.73 -8.99 24.39
N GLY A 242 13.65 -8.40 23.62
CA GLY A 242 13.36 -7.26 22.75
C GLY A 242 12.45 -7.59 21.56
N VAL A 243 12.65 -8.74 20.90
CA VAL A 243 11.76 -9.18 19.81
C VAL A 243 10.41 -9.64 20.35
N ALA A 244 10.39 -10.32 21.50
CA ALA A 244 9.15 -10.65 22.19
C ALA A 244 8.47 -9.41 22.77
N ILE A 245 9.18 -8.38 23.24
CA ILE A 245 8.64 -7.13 23.80
C ILE A 245 8.16 -6.21 22.69
N VAL A 246 8.75 -6.21 21.50
CA VAL A 246 8.21 -5.44 20.36
C VAL A 246 7.04 -6.17 19.70
N ALA A 247 7.06 -7.51 19.63
CA ALA A 247 5.89 -8.29 19.23
C ALA A 247 4.77 -8.21 20.29
N LEU A 248 5.10 -8.24 21.59
CA LEU A 248 4.18 -8.08 22.71
C LEU A 248 3.75 -6.63 22.87
N ALA A 249 4.54 -5.62 22.51
CA ALA A 249 4.15 -4.21 22.47
C ALA A 249 3.29 -3.89 21.25
N ALA A 250 3.54 -4.52 20.10
CA ALA A 250 2.60 -4.50 18.99
C ALA A 250 1.28 -5.17 19.40
N VAL A 251 1.31 -6.31 20.11
CA VAL A 251 0.12 -6.99 20.63
C VAL A 251 -0.54 -6.24 21.81
N LEU A 252 0.20 -5.52 22.66
CA LEU A 252 -0.30 -4.69 23.76
C LEU A 252 -0.86 -3.36 23.28
N MET A 253 -0.30 -2.79 22.21
CA MET A 253 -0.90 -1.66 21.48
C MET A 253 -2.15 -2.10 20.69
N LEU A 254 -2.33 -3.41 20.50
CA LEU A 254 -3.55 -4.06 20.02
C LEU A 254 -4.45 -4.62 21.16
N SER A 255 -4.16 -4.33 22.44
CA SER A 255 -5.12 -4.60 23.52
C SER A 255 -5.99 -3.36 23.74
N PRO A 256 -7.33 -3.49 23.73
CA PRO A 256 -8.22 -2.41 24.14
C PRO A 256 -8.10 -2.27 25.67
N GLY A 257 -7.25 -1.35 26.10
CA GLY A 257 -7.15 -0.95 27.51
C GLY A 257 -8.15 0.16 27.80
N GLY A 258 -9.32 -0.21 28.29
CA GLY A 258 -10.17 0.73 29.03
C GLY A 258 -9.51 1.11 30.35
N ASP A 259 -9.49 2.40 30.68
CA ASP A 259 -10.35 2.93 31.74
C ASP A 259 -10.29 4.47 31.68
N GLY A 260 -11.33 5.06 31.09
CA GLY A 260 -11.63 6.49 31.07
C GLY A 260 -13.12 6.60 31.30
N SER A 261 -13.51 6.53 32.57
CA SER A 261 -14.88 6.55 33.04
C SER A 261 -15.65 7.77 32.53
N THR A 262 -16.62 7.55 31.65
CA THR A 262 -17.89 8.29 31.63
C THR A 262 -18.96 7.40 31.02
N ASP A 263 -19.78 6.85 31.92
CA ASP A 263 -21.16 6.42 31.76
C ASP A 263 -21.52 5.56 30.52
N SER A 264 -21.46 4.24 30.72
CA SER A 264 -22.00 3.25 29.77
C SER A 264 -23.45 2.93 30.11
N THR A 265 -24.36 3.42 29.26
CA THR A 265 -25.62 2.72 28.99
C THR A 265 -25.37 1.81 27.77
N PRO A 266 -25.81 0.55 27.75
CA PRO A 266 -25.31 -0.44 26.79
C PRO A 266 -26.03 -0.35 25.43
N THR A 267 -25.27 -0.22 24.35
CA THR A 267 -25.69 -0.51 22.97
C THR A 267 -24.78 -1.62 22.44
N THR A 268 -25.18 -2.89 22.53
CA THR A 268 -25.80 -3.65 21.42
C THR A 268 -25.35 -3.14 20.06
N GLY A 269 -24.53 -3.93 19.34
CA GLY A 269 -24.11 -3.82 17.94
C GLY A 269 -24.16 -2.43 17.29
N ALA A 270 -23.01 -1.90 16.87
CA ALA A 270 -22.99 -0.78 15.92
C ALA A 270 -24.01 -1.10 14.80
N PRO A 271 -25.07 -0.29 14.65
CA PRO A 271 -26.05 -0.55 13.62
C PRO A 271 -25.29 -0.51 12.29
N ALA A 272 -25.44 -1.53 11.47
CA ALA A 272 -25.15 -1.36 10.06
C ALA A 272 -25.97 -0.14 9.64
N CYS A 273 -25.30 0.95 9.27
CA CYS A 273 -25.92 2.11 8.67
C CYS A 273 -26.93 1.61 7.63
N ASP A 274 -28.22 1.74 7.89
CA ASP A 274 -29.23 1.36 6.91
C ASP A 274 -29.17 2.49 5.87
N PHE A 275 -28.58 2.19 4.72
CA PHE A 275 -28.37 3.19 3.68
C PHE A 275 -29.73 3.51 3.06
N GLU A 276 -30.45 4.45 3.66
CA GLU A 276 -31.65 5.04 3.08
C GLU A 276 -31.31 5.63 1.69
N THR A 277 -32.30 5.64 0.80
CA THR A 277 -32.15 6.24 -0.53
C THR A 277 -31.86 7.73 -0.40
N PHE A 278 -31.08 8.29 -1.32
CA PHE A 278 -30.82 9.74 -1.33
C PHE A 278 -32.13 10.53 -1.32
N ARG A 279 -32.14 11.68 -0.64
CA ARG A 279 -33.32 12.57 -0.52
C ARG A 279 -33.49 13.42 -1.78
N GLN A 280 -33.62 12.74 -2.92
CA GLN A 280 -33.66 13.37 -4.24
C GLN A 280 -34.83 14.35 -4.40
N ASP A 281 -35.99 14.03 -3.82
CA ASP A 281 -37.17 14.89 -3.86
C ASP A 281 -36.97 16.20 -3.07
N GLU A 282 -36.30 16.13 -1.92
CA GLU A 282 -35.99 17.30 -1.09
C GLU A 282 -34.91 18.15 -1.74
N ALA A 283 -33.83 17.54 -2.25
CA ALA A 283 -32.81 18.23 -3.03
C ALA A 283 -33.42 18.94 -4.25
N ALA A 284 -34.33 18.29 -4.98
CA ALA A 284 -35.04 18.90 -6.11
C ALA A 284 -35.95 20.07 -5.68
N SER A 285 -36.59 19.98 -4.52
CA SER A 285 -37.41 21.07 -3.97
C SER A 285 -36.57 22.28 -3.57
N LEU A 286 -35.36 22.06 -3.04
CA LEU A 286 -34.40 23.12 -2.69
C LEU A 286 -33.86 23.81 -3.95
N MET A 287 -33.55 23.04 -5.01
CA MET A 287 -33.18 23.61 -6.32
C MET A 287 -34.32 24.44 -6.93
N GLN A 288 -35.58 23.99 -6.82
CA GLN A 288 -36.75 24.78 -7.23
C GLN A 288 -36.95 26.04 -6.37
N GLY A 289 -36.51 26.01 -5.11
CA GLY A 289 -36.47 27.15 -4.18
C GLY A 289 -35.41 28.21 -4.51
N GLY A 290 -34.61 28.00 -5.56
CA GLY A 290 -33.56 28.93 -5.98
C GLY A 290 -32.16 28.59 -5.43
N ALA A 291 -31.96 27.39 -4.88
CA ALA A 291 -30.62 26.90 -4.56
C ALA A 291 -29.83 26.67 -5.86
N VAL A 292 -28.54 26.97 -5.79
CA VAL A 292 -27.59 26.86 -6.90
C VAL A 292 -26.78 25.56 -6.80
N LEU A 293 -26.63 25.05 -5.58
CA LEU A 293 -26.00 23.76 -5.29
C LEU A 293 -26.81 23.03 -4.20
N ALA A 294 -27.13 21.77 -4.45
CA ALA A 294 -27.58 20.82 -3.44
C ALA A 294 -26.53 19.71 -3.29
N TYR A 295 -26.01 19.52 -2.09
CA TYR A 295 -24.95 18.57 -1.78
C TYR A 295 -25.38 17.68 -0.62
N GLU A 296 -25.59 16.40 -0.88
CA GLU A 296 -25.92 15.39 0.12
C GLU A 296 -24.71 14.49 0.36
N ARG A 297 -24.35 14.32 1.64
CA ARG A 297 -23.29 13.44 2.09
C ARG A 297 -23.87 12.41 3.05
N LYS A 298 -23.62 11.12 2.80
CA LYS A 298 -24.05 10.05 3.70
C LYS A 298 -23.01 8.96 3.93
N GLY A 299 -23.01 8.32 5.09
CA GLY A 299 -22.09 7.23 5.42
C GLY A 299 -20.97 7.67 6.38
N GLY A 300 -19.81 7.01 6.32
CA GLY A 300 -18.72 7.21 7.28
C GLY A 300 -18.85 6.41 8.58
N GLU A 301 -17.86 6.54 9.46
CA GLU A 301 -17.78 5.83 10.75
C GLU A 301 -18.93 6.21 11.70
N ASP A 302 -19.38 7.46 11.63
CA ASP A 302 -20.44 8.03 12.49
C ASP A 302 -21.84 7.98 11.86
N CYS A 303 -22.02 7.33 10.70
CA CYS A 303 -23.32 7.22 10.04
C CYS A 303 -23.99 8.57 9.75
N VAL A 304 -23.20 9.52 9.24
CA VAL A 304 -23.65 10.89 8.94
C VAL A 304 -24.65 10.88 7.78
N HIS A 305 -25.67 11.74 7.85
CA HIS A 305 -26.61 12.02 6.76
C HIS A 305 -26.95 13.51 6.73
N GLU A 306 -26.26 14.26 5.88
CA GLU A 306 -26.35 15.71 5.80
C GLU A 306 -26.77 16.14 4.40
N LEU A 307 -27.68 17.10 4.31
CA LEU A 307 -28.04 17.78 3.08
C LEU A 307 -27.73 19.27 3.21
N TYR A 308 -26.89 19.76 2.31
CA TYR A 308 -26.53 21.17 2.21
C TYR A 308 -27.20 21.78 0.98
N ALA A 309 -27.83 22.94 1.16
CA ALA A 309 -28.31 23.78 0.07
C ALA A 309 -27.60 25.14 0.11
N ILE A 310 -26.99 25.52 -1.01
CA ILE A 310 -26.27 26.79 -1.15
C ILE A 310 -26.99 27.65 -2.18
N TYR A 311 -27.28 28.89 -1.81
CA TYR A 311 -27.97 29.89 -2.64
C TYR A 311 -26.98 30.90 -3.21
N ALA A 312 -27.34 31.51 -4.34
CA ALA A 312 -26.51 32.54 -5.01
C ALA A 312 -26.23 33.77 -4.13
N ASP A 313 -27.09 34.03 -3.13
CA ASP A 313 -26.97 35.15 -2.21
C ASP A 313 -26.03 34.87 -1.03
N GLY A 314 -25.35 33.71 -1.01
CA GLY A 314 -24.43 33.31 0.05
C GLY A 314 -25.10 32.62 1.23
N ARG A 315 -26.42 32.43 1.21
CA ARG A 315 -27.09 31.62 2.24
C ARG A 315 -26.78 30.14 2.05
N MET A 316 -26.47 29.47 3.15
CA MET A 316 -26.29 28.02 3.20
C MET A 316 -27.16 27.43 4.28
N VAL A 317 -27.94 26.42 3.91
CA VAL A 317 -28.81 25.68 4.82
C VAL A 317 -28.27 24.27 4.93
N LEU A 318 -27.98 23.85 6.15
CA LEU A 318 -27.65 22.48 6.49
C LEU A 318 -28.85 21.82 7.17
N ASP A 319 -29.25 20.66 6.66
CA ASP A 319 -30.25 19.80 7.27
C ASP A 319 -29.63 18.42 7.60
N GLU A 320 -29.43 18.18 8.90
CA GLU A 320 -28.92 16.93 9.48
C GLU A 320 -30.04 15.96 9.89
N GLY A 321 -31.30 16.23 9.52
CA GLY A 321 -32.48 15.46 9.92
C GLY A 321 -32.97 15.73 11.36
N SER A 322 -32.19 16.46 12.18
CA SER A 322 -32.56 16.87 13.55
C SER A 322 -32.77 18.39 13.73
N GLY A 323 -32.55 19.18 12.68
CA GLY A 323 -32.80 20.63 12.63
C GLY A 323 -32.11 21.30 11.44
N GLU A 324 -32.66 22.43 10.99
CA GLU A 324 -32.06 23.29 9.94
C GLU A 324 -31.14 24.34 10.58
N VAL A 325 -29.90 24.43 10.12
CA VAL A 325 -28.93 25.46 10.53
C VAL A 325 -28.61 26.33 9.31
N GLU A 326 -28.85 27.64 9.44
CA GLU A 326 -28.60 28.61 8.37
C GLU A 326 -27.35 29.45 8.70
N VAL A 327 -26.41 29.51 7.76
CA VAL A 327 -25.17 30.30 7.86
C VAL A 327 -25.00 31.15 6.61
N GLN A 328 -24.51 32.38 6.78
CA GLN A 328 -24.15 33.25 5.65
C GLN A 328 -22.67 33.12 5.33
N VAL A 329 -22.39 32.76 4.09
CA VAL A 329 -21.08 32.81 3.46
C VAL A 329 -21.04 34.01 2.50
N THR A 330 -19.85 34.49 2.15
CA THR A 330 -19.76 35.61 1.20
C THR A 330 -20.19 35.16 -0.19
N SER A 331 -20.98 35.98 -0.90
CA SER A 331 -21.44 35.65 -2.25
C SER A 331 -20.30 35.50 -3.25
N GLU A 332 -19.15 36.14 -2.99
CA GLU A 332 -17.94 36.01 -3.81
C GLU A 332 -17.31 34.61 -3.72
N GLU A 333 -17.34 33.97 -2.54
CA GLU A 333 -16.86 32.59 -2.37
C GLU A 333 -17.76 31.59 -3.09
N VAL A 334 -19.07 31.82 -3.08
CA VAL A 334 -20.04 30.99 -3.82
C VAL A 334 -19.81 31.11 -5.33
N ASP A 335 -19.61 32.32 -5.85
CA ASP A 335 -19.33 32.53 -7.27
C ASP A 335 -17.99 31.91 -7.71
N GLN A 336 -16.94 32.02 -6.88
CA GLN A 336 -15.65 31.39 -7.16
C GLN A 336 -15.73 29.86 -7.15
N MET A 337 -16.50 29.29 -6.22
CA MET A 337 -16.77 27.85 -6.17
C MET A 337 -17.46 27.39 -7.46
N LEU A 338 -18.52 28.08 -7.89
CA LEU A 338 -19.28 27.72 -9.08
C LEU A 338 -18.48 27.87 -10.37
N ALA A 339 -17.67 28.94 -10.49
CA ALA A 339 -16.74 29.11 -11.60
C ALA A 339 -15.73 27.95 -11.68
N THR A 340 -15.25 27.48 -10.53
CA THR A 340 -14.32 26.33 -10.45
C THR A 340 -15.00 25.02 -10.88
N ILE A 341 -16.26 24.81 -10.49
CA ILE A 341 -17.05 23.63 -10.88
C ILE A 341 -17.29 23.62 -12.40
N SER A 342 -17.67 24.77 -12.97
CA SER A 342 -17.88 24.90 -14.42
C SER A 342 -16.59 24.67 -15.22
N THR A 343 -15.47 25.26 -14.78
CA THR A 343 -14.16 25.13 -15.46
C THR A 343 -13.65 23.68 -15.47
N ARG A 344 -14.01 22.88 -14.47
CA ARG A 344 -13.67 21.45 -14.37
C ARG A 344 -14.60 20.53 -15.16
N GLY A 345 -15.42 21.08 -16.04
CA GLY A 345 -16.22 20.28 -16.97
C GLY A 345 -17.40 19.55 -16.33
N TRP A 346 -17.95 20.05 -15.22
CA TRP A 346 -19.11 19.42 -14.56
C TRP A 346 -20.27 19.14 -15.51
N PHE A 347 -20.57 20.10 -16.39
CA PHE A 347 -21.67 20.03 -17.37
C PHE A 347 -21.34 19.21 -18.63
N THR A 348 -20.13 18.64 -18.75
CA THR A 348 -19.72 17.82 -19.90
C THR A 348 -20.09 16.35 -19.70
N ASP A 349 -20.14 15.56 -20.78
CA ASP A 349 -20.40 14.12 -20.73
C ASP A 349 -19.31 13.30 -20.00
N GLU A 350 -18.18 13.92 -19.67
CA GLU A 350 -17.09 13.29 -18.92
C GLU A 350 -17.44 13.09 -17.43
N MET A 351 -18.41 13.85 -16.92
CA MET A 351 -18.93 13.68 -15.56
C MET A 351 -20.15 12.75 -15.57
N TYR A 352 -20.04 11.57 -14.96
CA TYR A 352 -21.08 10.54 -14.99
C TYR A 352 -21.31 9.89 -13.62
N ASP A 353 -22.49 9.28 -13.46
CA ASP A 353 -22.92 8.64 -12.23
C ASP A 353 -22.15 7.34 -11.96
N THR A 354 -21.64 7.20 -10.74
CA THR A 354 -20.90 6.02 -10.29
C THR A 354 -21.45 5.51 -8.96
N TRP A 355 -22.49 4.68 -9.04
CA TRP A 355 -23.11 4.09 -7.85
C TRP A 355 -22.55 2.71 -7.51
N HIS A 356 -22.11 2.54 -6.27
CA HIS A 356 -21.80 1.25 -5.66
C HIS A 356 -22.14 1.29 -4.17
N THR A 357 -22.32 0.14 -3.53
CA THR A 357 -22.60 0.09 -2.10
C THR A 357 -21.40 0.63 -1.32
N PRO A 358 -21.54 1.73 -0.55
CA PRO A 358 -20.45 2.29 0.24
C PRO A 358 -19.92 1.28 1.26
N CYS A 359 -18.61 1.28 1.46
CA CYS A 359 -18.02 0.56 2.59
C CYS A 359 -18.47 1.22 3.90
N GLY A 360 -18.46 0.49 5.03
CA GLY A 360 -18.91 1.03 6.34
C GLY A 360 -18.09 2.20 6.90
N GLN A 361 -17.13 2.73 6.13
CA GLN A 361 -16.30 3.91 6.44
C GLN A 361 -16.26 4.90 5.26
N CYS A 362 -16.92 4.56 4.14
CA CYS A 362 -16.95 5.34 2.91
C CYS A 362 -18.16 6.27 2.93
N TYR A 363 -18.03 7.42 2.27
CA TYR A 363 -19.13 8.35 2.06
C TYR A 363 -19.71 8.18 0.65
N ALA A 364 -21.03 8.27 0.56
CA ALA A 364 -21.76 8.42 -0.68
C ALA A 364 -22.20 9.87 -0.83
N TYR A 365 -22.01 10.41 -2.04
CA TYR A 365 -22.26 11.80 -2.37
C TYR A 365 -23.30 11.90 -3.47
N PHE A 366 -24.21 12.86 -3.32
CA PHE A 366 -25.19 13.21 -4.34
C PHE A 366 -25.16 14.73 -4.51
N ILE A 367 -24.79 15.19 -5.70
CA ILE A 367 -24.49 16.61 -5.95
C ILE A 367 -25.29 17.07 -7.15
N THR A 368 -26.09 18.11 -6.97
CA THR A 368 -26.81 18.80 -8.05
C THR A 368 -26.32 20.23 -8.13
N VAL A 369 -25.84 20.63 -9.31
CA VAL A 369 -25.33 21.98 -9.57
C VAL A 369 -26.18 22.62 -10.67
N SER A 370 -26.64 23.85 -10.44
CA SER A 370 -27.34 24.67 -11.43
C SER A 370 -26.58 25.97 -11.66
N TYR A 371 -25.93 26.13 -12.82
CA TYR A 371 -25.13 27.32 -13.13
C TYR A 371 -25.35 27.74 -14.58
N GLU A 372 -25.51 29.06 -14.82
CA GLU A 372 -25.74 29.65 -16.15
C GLU A 372 -26.87 28.96 -16.97
N GLY A 373 -27.90 28.45 -16.31
CA GLY A 373 -29.05 27.79 -16.95
C GLY A 373 -28.80 26.34 -17.38
N GLN A 374 -27.65 25.76 -16.99
CA GLN A 374 -27.39 24.32 -17.08
C GLN A 374 -27.52 23.69 -15.70
N GLU A 375 -28.25 22.57 -15.61
CA GLU A 375 -28.42 21.81 -14.38
C GLU A 375 -27.96 20.37 -14.61
N LYS A 376 -27.11 19.88 -13.72
CA LYS A 376 -26.65 18.49 -13.79
C LYS A 376 -26.44 17.91 -12.40
N THR A 377 -27.00 16.73 -12.22
CA THR A 377 -26.87 15.90 -11.02
C THR A 377 -25.89 14.78 -11.28
N VAL A 378 -25.01 14.53 -10.31
CA VAL A 378 -24.03 13.45 -10.34
C VAL A 378 -23.97 12.77 -8.97
N GLN A 379 -23.98 11.44 -8.97
CA GLN A 379 -23.78 10.63 -7.77
C GLN A 379 -22.46 9.85 -7.83
N ALA A 380 -21.74 9.81 -6.71
CA ALA A 380 -20.52 9.01 -6.58
C ALA A 380 -20.32 8.52 -5.14
N VAL A 381 -19.51 7.47 -4.99
CA VAL A 381 -19.19 6.89 -3.68
C VAL A 381 -17.68 6.79 -3.51
N ASP A 382 -17.21 7.08 -2.30
CA ASP A 382 -15.80 7.02 -1.93
C ASP A 382 -15.27 5.57 -1.95
N GLY A 383 -14.01 5.40 -2.34
CA GLY A 383 -13.36 4.11 -2.48
C GLY A 383 -13.55 3.39 -3.83
N GLY A 384 -14.34 3.97 -4.75
CA GLY A 384 -14.49 3.46 -6.12
C GLY A 384 -13.40 3.97 -7.07
N THR A 385 -12.85 3.09 -7.92
CA THR A 385 -11.92 3.47 -9.00
C THR A 385 -12.61 4.09 -10.21
N ASP A 386 -13.94 4.11 -10.22
CA ASP A 386 -14.74 4.43 -11.40
C ASP A 386 -15.13 5.92 -11.45
N ALA A 387 -15.08 6.64 -10.33
CA ALA A 387 -15.41 8.07 -10.31
C ALA A 387 -14.36 8.91 -11.07
N PRO A 388 -14.77 9.87 -11.93
CA PRO A 388 -13.85 10.79 -12.59
C PRO A 388 -12.95 11.53 -11.59
N ALA A 389 -11.67 11.72 -11.92
CA ALA A 389 -10.73 12.41 -11.02
C ALA A 389 -11.16 13.86 -10.70
N ASP A 390 -11.82 14.53 -11.65
CA ASP A 390 -12.32 15.89 -11.51
C ASP A 390 -13.51 15.99 -10.54
N TYR A 391 -14.25 14.89 -10.34
CA TYR A 391 -15.34 14.82 -9.35
C TYR A 391 -14.83 15.10 -7.94
N TRP A 392 -13.72 14.47 -7.55
CA TRP A 392 -13.13 14.66 -6.22
C TRP A 392 -12.55 16.06 -6.02
N GLN A 393 -12.09 16.71 -7.08
CA GLN A 393 -11.66 18.11 -6.99
C GLN A 393 -12.85 19.07 -6.79
N VAL A 394 -14.02 18.75 -7.35
CA VAL A 394 -15.27 19.48 -7.10
C VAL A 394 -15.75 19.26 -5.67
N VAL A 395 -15.77 18.02 -5.19
CA VAL A 395 -16.07 17.71 -3.78
C VAL A 395 -15.13 18.46 -2.84
N SER A 396 -13.83 18.55 -3.16
CA SER A 396 -12.88 19.35 -2.37
C SER A 396 -13.16 20.85 -2.40
N ALA A 397 -13.65 21.40 -3.52
CA ALA A 397 -14.01 22.82 -3.61
C ALA A 397 -15.25 23.12 -2.77
N ILE A 398 -16.25 22.24 -2.83
CA ILE A 398 -17.48 22.30 -2.01
C ILE A 398 -17.13 22.16 -0.53
N ASN A 399 -16.32 21.17 -0.17
CA ASN A 399 -15.85 20.97 1.21
C ASN A 399 -14.99 22.13 1.71
N GLY A 400 -14.31 22.88 0.83
CA GLY A 400 -13.61 24.11 1.23
C GLY A 400 -14.57 25.15 1.80
N VAL A 401 -15.73 25.31 1.16
CA VAL A 401 -16.79 26.21 1.60
C VAL A 401 -17.56 25.64 2.80
N ILE A 402 -17.84 24.34 2.82
CA ILE A 402 -18.52 23.67 3.95
C ILE A 402 -17.60 23.57 5.18
N SER A 403 -16.28 23.51 5.03
CA SER A 403 -15.37 23.46 6.20
C SER A 403 -15.41 24.74 7.04
N ALA A 404 -15.89 25.85 6.47
CA ALA A 404 -16.20 27.07 7.22
C ALA A 404 -17.29 26.85 8.29
N PHE A 405 -18.17 25.86 8.11
CA PHE A 405 -19.19 25.44 9.08
C PHE A 405 -18.58 24.77 10.32
N ASP A 406 -17.51 23.99 10.15
CA ASP A 406 -16.87 23.19 11.22
C ASP A 406 -15.76 23.96 11.96
N SER A 407 -15.20 25.02 11.33
CA SER A 407 -14.18 25.87 11.94
C SER A 407 -14.70 26.96 12.88
N GLY A 408 -16.02 27.18 12.95
CA GLY A 408 -16.69 28.04 13.94
C GLY A 408 -15.89 29.28 14.40
N GLU A 409 -15.80 30.29 13.54
CA GLU A 409 -15.73 31.69 13.96
C GLU A 409 -17.05 32.40 13.65
#